data_AF-A0A1Q3J1W7-F1
#
_entry.id   AF-A0A1Q3J1W7-F1
#
_cell.length_a   1.000
_cell.length_b   1.000
_cell.length_c   1.000
_cell.angle_alpha   90.00
_cell.angle_beta   90.00
_cell.angle_gamma   90.00
#
_symmetry.space_group_name_H-M   'P 1'
#
loop_
_entity.id
_entity.type
_entity.pdbx_description
1 polymer ?
#
loop_
_entity_poly.entity_id
_entity_poly.type
_entity_poly.pdbx_seq_one_letter_code
_entity_poly.pdbx_strand_id
1 'polypeptide(L)'
;MIRRVLLAALLLAAPCAARADIAADSPAAAANAFYAVYGPTHLMGGGVPDATQRVRYAPLLSPRLNTQIAQAAAAQARLTAKVKNAVPPVLQGDIFTSLFEGATAWTVANCTGDAKVAHCRATLTHAPAASPGAKVEKPVTWDDILVLVSTPQGWKLDDVLYDARFATGNTGRLSGMLEMVVATNP
;
A
#
# COMPACT_ATOMS: atom_id res chain seq x y z
N MET A 1 44.63 -2.85 58.91
CA MET A 1 44.60 -3.09 57.44
C MET A 1 43.18 -3.49 57.06
N ILE A 2 42.35 -2.58 56.55
CA ILE A 2 41.02 -2.91 56.03
C ILE A 2 40.89 -2.25 54.65
N ARG A 3 40.65 -3.09 53.65
CA ARG A 3 40.76 -2.83 52.22
C ARG A 3 39.39 -2.41 51.69
N ARG A 4 39.39 -1.31 50.92
CA ARG A 4 38.24 -0.71 50.23
C ARG A 4 37.53 -1.72 49.33
N VAL A 5 36.20 -1.70 49.32
CA VAL A 5 35.40 -2.24 48.21
C VAL A 5 34.40 -1.17 47.79
N LEU A 6 34.63 -0.61 46.60
CA LEU A 6 33.72 0.29 45.88
C LEU A 6 32.81 -0.58 45.01
N LEU A 7 31.50 -0.58 45.26
CA LEU A 7 30.50 -1.03 44.29
C LEU A 7 29.91 0.21 43.60
N ALA A 8 30.30 0.43 42.35
CA ALA A 8 29.62 1.36 41.45
C ALA A 8 28.49 0.59 40.74
N ALA A 9 27.25 0.90 41.09
CA ALA A 9 26.07 0.39 40.38
C ALA A 9 25.85 1.23 39.12
N LEU A 10 26.17 0.67 37.95
CA LEU A 10 25.87 1.26 36.65
C LEU A 10 24.39 0.97 36.32
N LEU A 11 23.52 1.96 36.47
CA LEU A 11 22.15 1.93 35.96
C LEU A 11 22.17 2.06 34.44
N LEU A 12 22.00 0.94 33.73
CA LEU A 12 21.72 0.90 32.30
C LEU A 12 20.30 1.42 32.06
N ALA A 13 20.16 2.72 31.83
CA ALA A 13 18.96 3.30 31.25
C ALA A 13 18.89 2.87 29.77
N ALA A 14 18.13 1.81 29.47
CA ALA A 14 17.78 1.46 28.11
C ALA A 14 16.88 2.57 27.53
N PRO A 15 17.28 3.29 26.48
CA PRO A 15 16.38 4.20 25.81
C PRO A 15 15.31 3.35 25.13
N CYS A 16 14.12 3.32 25.71
CA CYS A 16 12.91 2.89 25.03
C CYS A 16 12.74 3.83 23.85
N ALA A 17 13.20 3.41 22.67
CA ALA A 17 12.91 4.10 21.42
C ALA A 17 11.40 4.00 21.23
N ALA A 18 10.66 5.02 21.69
CA ALA A 18 9.29 5.23 21.32
C ALA A 18 9.28 5.30 19.79
N ARG A 19 8.79 4.22 19.18
CA ARG A 19 8.47 4.21 17.76
C ARG A 19 7.41 5.29 17.64
N ALA A 20 7.76 6.43 17.06
CA ALA A 20 6.78 7.45 16.72
C ALA A 20 5.81 6.79 15.75
N ASP A 21 4.67 6.36 16.27
CA ASP A 21 3.54 5.99 15.45
C ASP A 21 3.20 7.24 14.66
N ILE A 22 3.53 7.25 13.37
CA ILE A 22 3.08 8.30 12.46
C ILE A 22 1.58 8.06 12.26
N ALA A 23 0.79 8.42 13.26
CA ALA A 23 -0.62 8.64 13.09
C ALA A 23 -0.75 9.84 12.16
N ALA A 24 -1.41 9.65 11.03
CA ALA A 24 -1.67 10.76 10.13
C ALA A 24 -2.89 11.53 10.66
N ASP A 25 -2.69 12.81 10.97
CA ASP A 25 -3.70 13.67 11.60
C ASP A 25 -4.89 14.02 10.69
N SER A 26 -4.80 13.71 9.38
CA SER A 26 -5.88 13.92 8.43
C SER A 26 -5.94 12.81 7.37
N PRO A 27 -7.10 12.62 6.71
CA PRO A 27 -7.21 11.70 5.59
C PRO A 27 -6.18 11.99 4.47
N ALA A 28 -6.03 13.26 4.09
CA ALA A 28 -5.07 13.65 3.06
C ALA A 28 -3.62 13.28 3.44
N ALA A 29 -3.25 13.46 4.71
CA ALA A 29 -1.94 13.07 5.21
C ALA A 29 -1.75 11.54 5.16
N ALA A 30 -2.78 10.75 5.50
CA ALA A 30 -2.73 9.28 5.42
C ALA A 30 -2.55 8.80 3.98
N ALA A 31 -3.31 9.36 3.03
CA ALA A 31 -3.17 9.07 1.61
C ALA A 31 -1.77 9.39 1.08
N ASN A 32 -1.22 10.55 1.43
CA ASN A 32 0.15 10.91 1.05
C ASN A 32 1.20 10.00 1.68
N ALA A 33 1.02 9.62 2.95
CA ALA A 33 1.91 8.68 3.64
C ALA A 33 1.88 7.30 2.98
N PHE A 34 0.70 6.82 2.56
CA PHE A 34 0.57 5.59 1.78
C PHE A 34 1.38 5.68 0.48
N TYR A 35 1.14 6.70 -0.35
CA TYR A 35 1.84 6.84 -1.62
C TYR A 35 3.35 7.05 -1.46
N ALA A 36 3.80 7.72 -0.39
CA ALA A 36 5.24 7.87 -0.12
C ALA A 36 5.95 6.53 0.14
N VAL A 37 5.25 5.54 0.71
CA VAL A 37 5.79 4.18 0.91
C VAL A 37 5.58 3.30 -0.32
N TYR A 38 4.44 3.41 -0.98
CA TYR A 38 4.08 2.65 -2.18
C TYR A 38 4.91 3.04 -3.42
N GLY A 39 5.11 4.34 -3.64
CA GLY A 39 5.70 4.90 -4.87
C GLY A 39 7.09 4.34 -5.21
N PRO A 40 8.03 4.25 -4.26
CA PRO A 40 9.34 3.65 -4.53
C PRO A 40 9.31 2.14 -4.77
N THR A 41 8.25 1.43 -4.36
CA THR A 41 8.21 -0.04 -4.31
C THR A 41 7.27 -0.68 -5.33
N HIS A 42 6.38 0.06 -5.98
CA HIS A 42 5.42 -0.49 -6.94
C HIS A 42 6.07 -1.09 -8.19
N LEU A 43 7.25 -0.59 -8.57
CA LEU A 43 8.02 -1.08 -9.73
C LEU A 43 8.72 -2.44 -9.48
N MET A 44 8.59 -3.03 -8.28
CA MET A 44 9.32 -4.24 -7.88
C MET A 44 8.51 -5.54 -8.00
N GLY A 45 7.35 -5.50 -8.68
CA GLY A 45 6.49 -6.66 -8.89
C GLY A 45 5.04 -6.31 -8.60
N GLY A 46 4.22 -6.41 -9.65
CA GLY A 46 2.77 -6.21 -9.56
C GLY A 46 2.03 -7.42 -8.99
N GLY A 47 0.73 -7.26 -8.80
CA GLY A 47 -0.18 -8.24 -8.24
C GLY A 47 -0.35 -8.08 -6.74
N VAL A 48 -0.70 -9.17 -6.07
CA VAL A 48 -0.90 -9.17 -4.62
C VAL A 48 0.44 -8.94 -3.89
N PRO A 49 0.54 -7.94 -2.98
CA PRO A 49 1.77 -7.64 -2.28
C PRO A 49 2.40 -8.86 -1.60
N ASP A 50 3.71 -9.03 -1.75
CA ASP A 50 4.49 -10.10 -1.11
C ASP A 50 4.65 -9.87 0.41
N ALA A 51 5.30 -10.80 1.11
CA ALA A 51 5.48 -10.69 2.56
C ALA A 51 6.24 -9.42 2.99
N THR A 52 7.26 -9.01 2.22
CA THR A 52 8.08 -7.83 2.50
C THR A 52 7.27 -6.55 2.30
N GLN A 53 6.54 -6.47 1.19
CA GLN A 53 5.66 -5.35 0.88
C GLN A 53 4.53 -5.25 1.92
N ARG A 54 3.91 -6.37 2.30
CA ARG A 54 2.85 -6.38 3.34
C ARG A 54 3.35 -5.84 4.68
N VAL A 55 4.57 -6.17 5.10
CA VAL A 55 5.16 -5.59 6.33
C VAL A 55 5.31 -4.07 6.22
N ARG A 56 5.70 -3.56 5.04
CA ARG A 56 5.85 -2.11 4.79
C ARG A 56 4.50 -1.39 4.74
N TYR A 57 3.50 -2.00 4.11
CA TYR A 57 2.18 -1.39 3.93
C TYR A 57 1.32 -1.50 5.19
N ALA A 58 1.48 -2.56 5.99
CA ALA A 58 0.67 -2.83 7.17
C ALA A 58 0.33 -1.61 8.06
N PRO A 59 1.29 -0.74 8.44
CA PRO A 59 0.98 0.42 9.29
C PRO A 59 0.13 1.50 8.60
N LEU A 60 -0.04 1.46 7.28
CA LEU A 60 -0.75 2.46 6.46
C LEU A 60 -2.15 1.97 6.05
N LEU A 61 -2.38 0.67 6.11
CA LEU A 61 -3.63 0.04 5.70
C LEU A 61 -4.55 -0.21 6.90
N SER A 62 -5.86 -0.19 6.65
CA SER A 62 -6.85 -0.57 7.65
C SER A 62 -6.67 -2.05 8.02
N PRO A 63 -7.12 -2.47 9.22
CA PRO A 63 -7.12 -3.88 9.58
C PRO A 63 -7.87 -4.76 8.55
N ARG A 64 -8.98 -4.25 8.01
CA ARG A 64 -9.77 -4.97 7.00
C ARG A 64 -8.96 -5.20 5.72
N LEU A 65 -8.38 -4.14 5.15
CA LEU A 65 -7.62 -4.24 3.90
C LEU A 65 -6.37 -5.10 4.08
N ASN A 66 -5.68 -4.99 5.22
CA ASN A 66 -4.58 -5.89 5.58
C ASN A 66 -5.00 -7.37 5.56
N THR A 67 -6.14 -7.71 6.16
CA THR A 67 -6.68 -9.07 6.12
C THR A 67 -7.00 -9.53 4.70
N GLN A 68 -7.67 -8.70 3.89
CA GLN A 68 -8.02 -9.05 2.51
C GLN A 68 -6.78 -9.32 1.65
N ILE A 69 -5.75 -8.48 1.75
CA ILE A 69 -4.49 -8.69 1.04
C ILE A 69 -3.80 -9.98 1.48
N ALA A 70 -3.78 -10.27 2.79
CA ALA A 70 -3.20 -11.52 3.30
C ALA A 70 -3.95 -12.77 2.81
N GLN A 71 -5.28 -12.71 2.77
CA GLN A 71 -6.12 -13.79 2.25
C GLN A 71 -5.89 -14.01 0.74
N ALA A 72 -5.87 -12.94 -0.05
CA ALA A 72 -5.57 -13.01 -1.48
C ALA A 72 -4.16 -13.58 -1.73
N ALA A 73 -3.17 -13.21 -0.91
CA ALA A 73 -1.81 -13.74 -1.03
C ALA A 73 -1.77 -15.25 -0.75
N ALA A 74 -2.50 -15.71 0.27
CA ALA A 74 -2.60 -17.14 0.57
C ALA A 74 -3.31 -17.91 -0.55
N ALA A 75 -4.38 -17.36 -1.12
CA ALA A 75 -5.10 -17.92 -2.26
C ALA A 75 -4.22 -18.02 -3.51
N GLN A 76 -3.48 -16.96 -3.81
CA GLN A 76 -2.49 -16.96 -4.90
C GLN A 76 -1.40 -18.02 -4.68
N ALA A 77 -0.88 -18.17 -3.47
CA ALA A 77 0.11 -19.19 -3.15
C ALA A 77 -0.43 -20.62 -3.34
N ARG A 78 -1.70 -20.87 -2.95
CA ARG A 78 -2.37 -22.16 -3.19
C ARG A 78 -2.49 -22.46 -4.69
N LEU A 79 -2.91 -21.48 -5.48
CA LEU A 79 -2.99 -21.63 -6.94
C LEU A 79 -1.61 -21.95 -7.53
N THR A 80 -0.61 -21.13 -7.22
CA THR A 80 0.78 -21.29 -7.64
C THR A 80 1.30 -22.70 -7.35
N ALA A 81 1.05 -23.22 -6.14
CA ALA A 81 1.45 -24.58 -5.77
C ALA A 81 0.68 -25.64 -6.58
N LYS A 82 -0.65 -25.49 -6.71
CA LYS A 82 -1.53 -26.43 -7.43
C LYS A 82 -1.12 -26.58 -8.90
N VAL A 83 -0.83 -25.46 -9.55
CA VAL A 83 -0.49 -25.42 -10.99
C VAL A 83 1.02 -25.45 -11.24
N LYS A 84 1.85 -25.56 -10.20
CA LYS A 84 3.32 -25.56 -10.28
C LYS A 84 3.86 -24.38 -11.11
N ASN A 85 3.33 -23.18 -10.87
CA ASN A 85 3.65 -21.96 -11.63
C ASN A 85 3.38 -22.04 -13.15
N ALA A 86 2.53 -22.96 -13.63
CA ALA A 86 2.22 -23.09 -15.05
C ALA A 86 1.32 -21.96 -15.60
N VAL A 87 0.71 -21.15 -14.73
CA VAL A 87 -0.13 -20.01 -15.12
C VAL A 87 0.30 -18.74 -14.38
N PRO A 88 0.08 -17.55 -14.97
CA PRO A 88 0.34 -16.29 -14.28
C PRO A 88 -0.52 -16.11 -13.02
N PRO A 89 -0.14 -15.18 -12.11
CA PRO A 89 -1.00 -14.75 -11.02
C PRO A 89 -2.37 -14.26 -11.49
N VAL A 90 -3.39 -14.41 -10.64
CA VAL A 90 -4.76 -13.94 -10.94
C VAL A 90 -4.81 -12.42 -11.01
N LEU A 91 -4.16 -11.75 -10.07
CA LEU A 91 -3.94 -10.30 -10.14
C LEU A 91 -2.50 -10.03 -10.55
N GLN A 92 -2.35 -9.18 -11.55
CA GLN A 92 -1.08 -8.76 -12.12
C GLN A 92 -1.09 -7.24 -12.26
N GLY A 93 0.11 -6.66 -12.37
CA GLY A 93 0.28 -5.22 -12.46
C GLY A 93 -0.02 -4.50 -11.15
N ASP A 94 -0.01 -3.19 -11.19
CA ASP A 94 -0.34 -2.38 -10.04
C ASP A 94 -1.79 -2.60 -9.60
N ILE A 95 -2.01 -2.77 -8.30
CA ILE A 95 -3.35 -2.95 -7.72
C ILE A 95 -3.81 -1.73 -6.92
N PHE A 96 -2.95 -0.75 -6.66
CA PHE A 96 -3.32 0.40 -5.83
C PHE A 96 -3.73 1.62 -6.65
N THR A 97 -3.66 1.51 -7.97
CA THR A 97 -4.06 2.52 -8.94
C THR A 97 -4.75 1.87 -10.14
N SER A 98 -5.45 2.67 -10.94
CA SER A 98 -6.14 2.20 -12.13
C SER A 98 -5.21 1.72 -13.26
N LEU A 99 -4.00 2.26 -13.35
CA LEU A 99 -3.07 1.94 -14.43
C LEU A 99 -2.25 0.70 -14.09
N PHE A 100 -2.12 -0.24 -15.03
CA PHE A 100 -1.39 -1.51 -14.82
C PHE A 100 0.08 -1.30 -14.43
N GLU A 101 0.71 -0.26 -14.96
CA GLU A 101 2.10 0.10 -14.68
C GLU A 101 2.26 0.87 -13.36
N GLY A 102 1.17 1.33 -12.75
CA GLY A 102 1.17 2.12 -11.53
C GLY A 102 1.47 3.60 -11.74
N ALA A 103 1.38 4.38 -10.66
CA ALA A 103 1.64 5.82 -10.69
C ALA A 103 3.10 6.15 -10.28
N THR A 104 3.74 7.04 -11.04
CA THR A 104 5.08 7.58 -10.73
C THR A 104 5.03 8.89 -9.95
N ALA A 105 3.89 9.57 -9.95
CA ALA A 105 3.64 10.80 -9.19
C ALA A 105 2.16 10.88 -8.78
N TRP A 106 1.89 11.62 -7.71
CA TRP A 106 0.54 11.81 -7.18
C TRP A 106 0.35 13.21 -6.60
N THR A 107 -0.90 13.65 -6.55
CA THR A 107 -1.36 14.78 -5.76
C THR A 107 -2.69 14.40 -5.13
N VAL A 108 -2.76 14.47 -3.79
CA VAL A 108 -4.01 14.19 -3.07
C VAL A 108 -4.72 15.51 -2.77
N ALA A 109 -5.98 15.60 -3.16
CA ALA A 109 -6.82 16.77 -2.94
C ALA A 109 -8.26 16.36 -2.61
N ASN A 110 -9.08 17.34 -2.19
CA ASN A 110 -10.53 17.19 -2.11
C ASN A 110 -11.01 15.99 -1.28
N CYS A 111 -10.41 15.76 -0.11
CA CYS A 111 -10.91 14.76 0.82
C CYS A 111 -12.28 15.18 1.36
N THR A 112 -13.29 14.34 1.16
CA THR A 112 -14.67 14.56 1.63
C THR A 112 -15.13 13.38 2.47
N GLY A 113 -15.95 13.61 3.48
CA GLY A 113 -16.40 12.56 4.37
C GLY A 113 -16.77 13.08 5.75
N ASP A 114 -16.76 12.18 6.73
CA ASP A 114 -17.05 12.47 8.12
C ASP A 114 -15.87 12.08 9.03
N ALA A 115 -16.09 12.01 10.34
CA ALA A 115 -15.06 11.68 11.31
C ALA A 115 -14.58 10.21 11.26
N LYS A 116 -15.26 9.33 10.51
CA LYS A 116 -15.01 7.89 10.45
C LYS A 116 -14.51 7.45 9.08
N VAL A 117 -15.05 8.02 8.00
CA VAL A 117 -14.73 7.64 6.63
C VAL A 117 -14.50 8.87 5.79
N ALA A 118 -13.46 8.83 4.96
CA ALA A 118 -13.15 9.88 4.01
C ALA A 118 -12.81 9.30 2.63
N HIS A 119 -13.23 10.02 1.59
CA HIS A 119 -12.89 9.77 0.20
C HIS A 119 -11.98 10.90 -0.29
N CYS A 120 -10.74 10.55 -0.62
CA CYS A 120 -9.74 11.49 -1.12
C CYS A 120 -9.48 11.23 -2.59
N ARG A 121 -9.66 12.26 -3.43
CA ARG A 121 -9.26 12.18 -4.83
C ARG A 121 -7.73 12.27 -4.92
N ALA A 122 -7.13 11.32 -5.62
CA ALA A 122 -5.73 11.37 -5.99
C ALA A 122 -5.63 11.55 -7.51
N THR A 123 -5.05 12.67 -7.93
CA THR A 123 -4.61 12.84 -9.31
C THR A 123 -3.25 12.19 -9.44
N LEU A 124 -3.17 11.20 -10.31
CA LEU A 124 -2.04 10.31 -10.50
C LEU A 124 -1.43 10.53 -11.88
N THR A 125 -0.12 10.37 -11.97
CA THR A 125 0.60 10.45 -13.25
C THR A 125 1.56 9.29 -13.37
N HIS A 126 1.61 8.69 -14.56
CA HIS A 126 2.64 7.76 -14.97
C HIS A 126 3.49 8.41 -16.06
N ALA A 127 4.78 8.55 -15.78
CA ALA A 127 5.78 8.99 -16.74
C ALA A 127 6.74 7.83 -17.02
N PRO A 128 6.68 7.20 -18.21
CA PRO A 128 7.58 6.12 -18.57
C PRO A 128 9.04 6.58 -18.47
N ALA A 129 9.91 5.71 -17.94
CA ALA A 129 11.33 6.02 -17.84
C ALA A 129 11.93 6.26 -19.24
N ALA A 130 12.64 7.36 -19.41
CA ALA A 130 13.34 7.66 -20.66
C ALA A 130 14.40 6.56 -20.91
N SER A 131 14.25 5.83 -22.01
CA SER A 131 15.20 4.81 -22.44
C SER A 131 15.95 5.30 -23.68
N PRO A 132 17.30 5.15 -23.74
CA PRO A 132 18.06 5.56 -24.93
C PRO A 132 17.54 4.88 -26.19
N GLY A 133 17.21 5.68 -27.21
CA GLY A 133 16.69 5.18 -28.51
C GLY A 133 15.20 4.82 -28.52
N ALA A 134 14.49 4.91 -27.39
CA ALA A 134 13.04 4.78 -27.36
C ALA A 134 12.36 6.10 -27.77
N LYS A 135 11.16 6.01 -28.36
CA LYS A 135 10.31 7.19 -28.54
C LYS A 135 9.93 7.72 -27.17
N VAL A 136 9.96 9.05 -27.02
CA VAL A 136 9.48 9.70 -25.80
C VAL A 136 7.98 9.45 -25.71
N GLU A 137 7.57 8.63 -24.75
CA GLU A 137 6.16 8.45 -24.41
C GLU A 137 5.69 9.63 -23.57
N LYS A 138 4.47 10.10 -23.85
CA LYS A 138 3.86 11.20 -23.09
C LYS A 138 3.37 10.66 -21.74
N PRO A 139 3.54 11.42 -20.65
CA PRO A 139 2.92 11.05 -19.38
C PRO A 139 1.40 10.93 -19.51
N VAL A 140 0.84 9.96 -18.78
CA VAL A 140 -0.61 9.77 -18.66
C VAL A 140 -1.03 10.22 -17.27
N THR A 141 -2.11 10.99 -17.19
CA THR A 141 -2.69 11.48 -15.92
C THR A 141 -4.13 11.01 -15.77
N TRP A 142 -4.50 10.58 -14.57
CA TRP A 142 -5.85 10.12 -14.23
C TRP A 142 -6.19 10.40 -12.78
N ASP A 143 -7.45 10.17 -12.40
CA ASP A 143 -7.89 10.26 -11.02
C ASP A 143 -8.30 8.88 -10.49
N ASP A 144 -7.95 8.61 -9.23
CA ASP A 144 -8.51 7.53 -8.42
C ASP A 144 -9.05 8.10 -7.11
N ILE A 145 -9.86 7.32 -6.39
CA ILE A 145 -10.41 7.72 -5.09
C ILE A 145 -9.90 6.75 -4.03
N LEU A 146 -9.16 7.27 -3.05
CA LEU A 146 -8.76 6.50 -1.88
C LEU A 146 -9.86 6.58 -0.83
N VAL A 147 -10.31 5.43 -0.35
CA VAL A 147 -11.23 5.30 0.78
C VAL A 147 -10.41 5.10 2.03
N LEU A 148 -10.55 6.02 2.97
CA LEU A 148 -9.79 6.05 4.22
C LEU A 148 -10.74 5.90 5.39
N VAL A 149 -10.28 5.20 6.43
CA VAL A 149 -11.05 5.03 7.68
C VAL A 149 -10.24 5.49 8.87
N SER A 150 -10.93 6.12 9.82
CA SER A 150 -10.37 6.53 11.11
C SER A 150 -10.23 5.31 12.02
N THR A 151 -9.02 5.03 12.48
CA THR A 151 -8.74 3.98 13.47
C THR A 151 -8.13 4.60 14.74
N PRO A 152 -8.02 3.85 15.85
CA PRO A 152 -7.29 4.32 17.04
C PRO A 152 -5.83 4.71 16.76
N GLN A 153 -5.25 4.27 15.64
CA GLN A 153 -3.89 4.55 15.19
C GLN A 153 -3.83 5.62 14.09
N GLY A 154 -4.90 6.41 13.95
CA GLY A 154 -5.07 7.45 12.93
C GLY A 154 -5.76 6.95 11.66
N TRP A 155 -5.82 7.81 10.65
CA TRP A 155 -6.42 7.47 9.36
C TRP A 155 -5.59 6.42 8.60
N LYS A 156 -6.28 5.45 7.99
CA LYS A 156 -5.66 4.35 7.23
C LYS A 156 -6.35 4.17 5.89
N LEU A 157 -5.59 3.76 4.87
CA LEU A 157 -6.14 3.34 3.58
C LEU A 157 -6.95 2.06 3.74
N ASP A 158 -8.18 2.08 3.29
CA ASP A 158 -9.15 1.01 3.47
C ASP A 158 -9.62 0.41 2.14
N ASP A 159 -9.58 1.22 1.07
CA ASP A 159 -9.85 0.76 -0.29
C ASP A 159 -9.38 1.79 -1.33
N VAL A 160 -9.41 1.38 -2.60
CA VAL A 160 -9.24 2.25 -3.77
C VAL A 160 -10.43 2.04 -4.70
N LEU A 161 -11.08 3.13 -5.10
CA LEU A 161 -12.04 3.14 -6.21
C LEU A 161 -11.33 3.63 -7.46
N TYR A 162 -11.34 2.79 -8.49
CA TYR A 162 -10.68 3.08 -9.76
C TYR A 162 -11.55 3.98 -10.63
N ASP A 163 -11.12 5.23 -10.87
CA ASP A 163 -11.90 6.25 -11.61
C ASP A 163 -11.14 6.81 -12.83
N ALA A 164 -10.11 6.11 -13.31
CA ALA A 164 -9.32 6.58 -14.45
C ALA A 164 -10.07 6.60 -15.79
N ARG A 165 -11.18 5.84 -15.88
CA ARG A 165 -12.02 5.70 -17.10
C ARG A 165 -11.25 5.28 -18.35
N PHE A 166 -10.10 4.62 -18.17
CA PHE A 166 -9.39 4.00 -19.27
C PHE A 166 -10.25 2.89 -19.89
N ALA A 167 -10.09 2.66 -21.20
CA ALA A 167 -10.68 1.49 -21.86
C ALA A 167 -10.03 0.18 -21.35
N THR A 168 -8.79 0.27 -20.90
CA THR A 168 -7.98 -0.83 -20.37
C THR A 168 -7.31 -0.38 -19.07
N GLY A 169 -7.59 -1.05 -17.96
CA GLY A 169 -7.09 -0.72 -16.62
C GLY A 169 -7.92 -1.40 -15.54
N ASN A 170 -7.55 -1.21 -14.28
CA ASN A 170 -8.38 -1.68 -13.16
C ASN A 170 -9.70 -0.88 -13.12
N THR A 171 -10.79 -1.53 -12.74
CA THR A 171 -12.12 -0.92 -12.62
C THR A 171 -12.83 -1.43 -11.37
N GLY A 172 -13.81 -0.68 -10.86
CA GLY A 172 -14.48 -1.01 -9.62
C GLY A 172 -13.65 -0.62 -8.40
N ARG A 173 -13.35 -1.57 -7.52
CA ARG A 173 -12.64 -1.32 -6.26
C ARG A 173 -11.60 -2.40 -5.94
N LEU A 174 -10.51 -2.02 -5.28
CA LEU A 174 -9.43 -2.93 -4.87
C LEU A 174 -9.97 -4.11 -4.06
N SER A 175 -10.82 -3.87 -3.07
CA SER A 175 -11.37 -4.95 -2.24
C SER A 175 -12.09 -6.02 -3.06
N GLY A 176 -12.83 -5.63 -4.11
CA GLY A 176 -13.55 -6.56 -4.98
C GLY A 176 -12.60 -7.43 -5.82
N MET A 177 -11.49 -6.86 -6.29
CA MET A 177 -10.46 -7.63 -7.00
C MET A 177 -9.78 -8.65 -6.07
N LEU A 178 -9.48 -8.27 -4.82
CA LEU A 178 -8.91 -9.17 -3.82
C LEU A 178 -9.89 -10.32 -3.47
N GLU A 179 -11.17 -10.02 -3.34
CA GLU A 179 -12.23 -11.01 -3.12
C GLU A 179 -12.33 -12.01 -4.28
N MET A 180 -12.19 -11.55 -5.54
CA MET A 180 -12.16 -12.46 -6.70
C MET A 180 -10.98 -13.45 -6.64
N VAL A 181 -9.80 -13.02 -6.22
CA VAL A 181 -8.63 -13.92 -6.06
C VAL A 181 -8.95 -15.04 -5.07
N VAL A 182 -9.55 -14.67 -3.93
CA VAL A 182 -9.93 -15.64 -2.89
C VAL A 182 -11.01 -16.58 -3.38
N ALA A 183 -12.06 -16.05 -4.03
CA ALA A 183 -13.19 -16.85 -4.51
C ALA A 183 -12.80 -17.84 -5.60
N THR A 184 -11.87 -17.47 -6.48
CA THR A 184 -11.39 -18.34 -7.57
C THR A 184 -10.36 -19.37 -7.09
N ASN A 185 -9.79 -19.19 -5.90
CA ASN A 185 -8.75 -20.06 -5.33
C ASN A 185 -8.95 -20.25 -3.80
N PRO A 186 -10.04 -20.91 -3.39
CA PRO A 186 -10.38 -21.07 -1.98
C PRO A 186 -9.32 -21.86 -1.18
#